data_AF-A0A439RC96-F1
#
_entry.id   AF-A0A439RC96-F1
#
_cell.length_a   1.000
_cell.length_b   1.000
_cell.length_c   1.000
_cell.angle_alpha   90.00
_cell.angle_beta   90.00
_cell.angle_gamma   90.00
#
_symmetry.space_group_name_H-M   'P 1'
#
loop_
_entity.id
_entity.type
_entity.pdbx_description
1 polymer ?
#
loop_
_entity_poly.entity_id
_entity_poly.type
_entity_poly.pdbx_seq_one_letter_code
_entity_poly.pdbx_strand_id
1 'polypeptide(L)' 'MAQQKQPSDLLEKFVVRMPDGMRNRIAEVARENMRTMNGQINFMLQKALDARGDEHDNRNT' A
#
# COMPACT_ATOMS: atom_id res chain seq x y z
N MET A 1 -24.00 -12.19 -18.82
CA MET A 1 -23.54 -12.68 -17.50
C MET A 1 -23.31 -11.45 -16.63
N ALA A 2 -24.06 -11.25 -15.54
CA ALA A 2 -23.81 -10.14 -14.62
C ALA A 2 -22.64 -10.52 -13.70
N GLN A 3 -21.55 -9.75 -13.75
CA GLN A 3 -20.40 -9.94 -12.86
C GLN A 3 -20.82 -9.58 -11.42
N GLN A 4 -20.72 -10.52 -10.47
CA GLN A 4 -20.92 -10.21 -9.06
C GLN A 4 -19.80 -9.26 -8.58
N LYS A 5 -20.17 -8.09 -8.06
CA LYS A 5 -19.22 -7.11 -7.49
C LYS A 5 -18.46 -7.74 -6.32
N GLN A 6 -17.14 -7.67 -6.37
CA GLN A 6 -16.29 -8.06 -5.26
C GLN A 6 -16.26 -6.92 -4.21
N PRO A 7 -16.01 -7.21 -2.92
CA PRO A 7 -15.87 -6.17 -1.90
C PRO A 7 -14.78 -5.15 -2.25
N SER A 8 -13.71 -5.57 -2.94
CA SER A 8 -12.64 -4.70 -3.43
C SER A 8 -13.10 -3.68 -4.49
N ASP A 9 -14.25 -3.89 -5.13
CA ASP A 9 -14.82 -2.94 -6.08
C ASP A 9 -15.47 -1.73 -5.42
N LEU A 10 -15.75 -1.82 -4.12
CA LEU A 10 -16.31 -0.73 -3.31
C LEU A 10 -15.22 0.19 -2.73
N LEU A 11 -13.95 -0.23 -2.83
CA LEU A 11 -12.82 0.54 -2.29
C LEU A 11 -12.38 1.64 -3.26
N GLU A 12 -11.88 2.74 -2.69
CA GLU A 12 -11.30 3.85 -3.45
C GLU A 12 -10.08 3.39 -4.24
N LYS A 13 -9.92 3.90 -5.47
CA LYS A 13 -8.83 3.56 -6.37
C LYS A 13 -8.04 4.83 -6.70
N PHE A 14 -6.72 4.77 -6.56
CA PHE A 14 -5.82 5.85 -6.94
C PHE A 14 -4.76 5.32 -7.91
N VAL A 15 -4.44 6.11 -8.94
CA VAL A 15 -3.42 5.77 -9.94
C VAL A 15 -2.11 6.46 -9.59
N VAL A 16 -1.04 5.69 -9.41
CA VAL A 16 0.30 6.19 -9.10
C VAL A 16 1.19 6.10 -10.32
N ARG A 17 1.86 7.21 -10.67
CA ARG A 17 2.96 7.20 -11.64
C ARG A 17 4.25 6.86 -10.91
N MET A 18 4.84 5.73 -11.24
CA MET A 18 6.08 5.26 -10.63
C MET A 18 7.27 5.53 -11.58
N PRO A 19 8.43 5.94 -11.05
CA PRO A 19 9.68 5.97 -11.80
C PRO A 19 10.05 4.59 -12.37
N ASP A 20 10.94 4.57 -13.35
CA ASP A 20 11.42 3.34 -13.96
C ASP A 20 12.00 2.37 -12.92
N GLY A 21 11.74 1.08 -13.11
CA GLY A 21 12.16 0.00 -12.19
C GLY A 21 11.45 -0.06 -10.84
N MET A 22 10.80 1.00 -10.36
CA MET A 22 10.18 1.01 -9.02
C MET A 22 9.06 -0.02 -8.87
N ARG A 23 8.22 -0.17 -9.90
CA ARG A 23 7.15 -1.18 -9.90
C ARG A 23 7.71 -2.61 -9.80
N ASN A 24 8.81 -2.88 -10.52
CA ASN A 24 9.45 -4.20 -10.50
C ASN A 24 10.05 -4.50 -9.13
N ARG A 25 10.71 -3.51 -8.52
CA ARG A 25 11.23 -3.61 -7.15
C ARG A 25 10.13 -3.90 -6.12
N ILE A 26 8.98 -3.24 -6.23
CA ILE A 26 7.83 -3.51 -5.34
C ILE A 26 7.32 -4.95 -5.55
N ALA A 27 7.26 -5.43 -6.80
CA ALA A 27 6.81 -6.78 -7.11
C ALA A 27 7.74 -7.85 -6.54
N GLU A 28 9.05 -7.65 -6.59
CA GLU A 28 10.05 -8.53 -5.97
C GLU A 28 9.87 -8.60 -4.45
N VAL A 29 9.86 -7.45 -3.78
CA VAL A 29 9.66 -7.37 -2.32
C VAL A 29 8.32 -7.99 -1.91
N ALA A 30 7.26 -7.79 -2.68
CA ALA A 30 5.95 -8.40 -2.41
C ALA A 30 6.03 -9.93 -2.45
N ARG A 31 6.74 -10.51 -3.43
CA ARG A 31 6.94 -11.97 -3.54
C ARG A 31 7.72 -12.52 -2.37
N GLU A 32 8.83 -11.88 -1.98
CA GLU A 32 9.65 -12.28 -0.83
C GLU A 32 8.85 -12.29 0.48
N ASN A 33 7.92 -11.33 0.61
CA ASN A 33 7.08 -11.19 1.80
C ASN A 33 5.77 -12.01 1.73
N MET A 34 5.55 -12.82 0.69
CA MET A 34 4.30 -13.56 0.45
C MET A 34 3.05 -12.66 0.47
N ARG A 35 3.16 -11.43 -0.06
CA ARG A 35 2.06 -10.47 -0.18
C ARG A 35 1.74 -10.18 -1.64
N THR A 36 0.50 -9.77 -1.90
CA THR A 36 0.16 -9.16 -3.19
C THR A 36 0.87 -7.81 -3.32
N MET A 37 1.10 -7.32 -4.54
CA MET A 37 1.67 -5.97 -4.72
C MET A 37 0.84 -4.90 -4.01
N ASN A 38 -0.49 -4.99 -4.07
CA ASN A 38 -1.37 -4.07 -3.35
C ASN A 38 -1.18 -4.16 -1.83
N GLY A 39 -1.11 -5.39 -1.28
CA GLY A 39 -0.83 -5.59 0.14
C GLY A 39 0.52 -5.01 0.56
N GLN A 40 1.55 -5.17 -0.27
CA GLN A 40 2.88 -4.61 -0.01
C GLN A 40 2.89 -3.07 -0.06
N ILE A 41 2.19 -2.47 -1.02
CA ILE A 41 2.05 -1.00 -1.13
C ILE A 41 1.34 -0.45 0.12
N ASN A 42 0.22 -1.05 0.52
CA ASN A 42 -0.51 -0.62 1.72
C ASN A 42 0.36 -0.75 2.99
N PHE A 43 1.10 -1.87 3.13
CA PHE A 43 2.02 -2.05 4.25
C PHE A 43 3.12 -0.99 4.30
N MET A 44 3.73 -0.66 3.15
CA MET A 44 4.76 0.38 3.07
C MET A 44 4.21 1.77 3.40
N LEU A 45 3.02 2.11 2.90
CA LEU A 45 2.35 3.38 3.20
C LEU A 45 2.01 3.48 4.69
N GLN A 46 1.41 2.45 5.27
CA GLN A 46 1.07 2.42 6.69
C GLN A 46 2.33 2.57 7.55
N LYS A 47 3.37 1.77 7.27
CA LYS A 47 4.65 1.85 8.00
C LYS A 47 5.28 3.25 7.91
N ALA A 48 5.18 3.91 6.76
CA ALA A 48 5.70 5.26 6.58
C ALA A 48 4.86 6.32 7.32
N LEU A 49 3.55 6.12 7.45
CA LEU A 49 2.67 6.97 8.25
C LEU A 49 2.91 6.77 9.75
N ASP A 50 3.03 5.53 10.21
CA ASP A 50 3.31 5.19 11.62
C ASP A 50 4.66 5.79 12.06
N ALA A 51 5.71 5.60 11.25
CA ALA A 51 7.02 6.15 11.51
C ALA A 51 7.05 7.70 11.54
N ARG A 52 6.07 8.36 10.93
CA ARG A 52 5.89 9.83 11.00
C ARG A 52 4.97 10.24 12.15
N GLY A 53 4.01 9.40 12.52
CA GLY A 53 3.02 9.61 13.56
C GLY A 53 3.61 9.51 14.98
N ASP A 54 4.62 8.67 15.16
CA ASP A 54 5.36 8.55 16.43
C ASP A 54 6.08 9.88 16.82
N GLU A 55 6.33 10.78 15.87
CA GLU A 55 6.93 12.10 16.15
C GLU A 55 5.89 13.18 16.51
N HIS A 56 4.60 12.94 16.24
CA HIS A 56 3.54 13.92 16.49
C HIS A 56 2.70 13.60 17.74
N ASP A 57 2.68 12.36 18.23
CA ASP A 57 1.94 11.99 19.46
C ASP A 57 2.73 12.26 20.76
N ASN A 58 4.04 12.53 20.68
CA ASN A 58 4.87 12.88 21.84
C ASN A 58 5.03 14.41 22.07
N ARG A 59 4.09 15.21 21.57
CA ARG A 59 3.98 16.63 21.91
C ARG A 59 2.55 16.96 22.32
N ASN A 60 2.09 16.46 23.47
CA ASN A 60 1.23 17.17 24.44
C ASN A 60 0.54 16.21 25.45
N THR A 61 1.21 15.91 26.55
CA THR A 61 0.67 15.99 27.93
C THR A 61 1.79 16.32 28.90
#